data_AF-A0A1K1PQ12-F1
#
_entry.id   AF-A0A1K1PQ12-F1
#
_cell.length_a   1.000
_cell.length_b   1.000
_cell.length_c   1.000
_cell.angle_alpha   90.00
_cell.angle_beta   90.00
_cell.angle_gamma   90.00
#
_symmetry.space_group_name_H-M   'P 1'
#
loop_
_entity.id
_entity.type
_entity.pdbx_description
1 polymer ?
#
loop_
_entity_poly.entity_id
_entity_poly.type
_entity_poly.pdbx_seq_one_letter_code
_entity_poly.pdbx_strand_id
1 'polypeptide(L)'
;MLCNTYYPGEHSKSNKGNAFRHAVWNALLCSYTLKRTKNKQKSVFWAQKVTDLYEKVTNNNELDEQMDLQNNAVGRLYFFNYVNKPEEELVAFILNKSKVAEKISTEKDIKIYPANMVYIVS
;
A
#
# COMPACT_ATOMS: atom_id res chain seq x y z
N MET A 1 -7.67 -11.91 -1.89
CA MET A 1 -8.43 -12.49 -0.75
C MET A 1 -8.89 -11.39 0.20
N LEU A 2 -8.02 -10.66 0.91
CA LEU A 2 -8.42 -9.55 1.82
C LEU A 2 -9.14 -8.39 1.12
N CYS A 3 -8.62 -7.91 -0.01
CA CYS A 3 -9.28 -6.83 -0.77
C CYS A 3 -10.69 -7.27 -1.21
N ASN A 4 -10.89 -8.49 -1.71
CA ASN A 4 -12.20 -9.00 -2.13
C ASN A 4 -13.18 -9.13 -0.96
N THR A 5 -12.69 -9.38 0.27
CA THR A 5 -13.50 -9.40 1.48
C THR A 5 -14.01 -8.02 1.85
N TYR A 6 -13.16 -6.99 1.76
CA TYR A 6 -13.49 -5.62 2.20
C TYR A 6 -14.03 -4.71 1.09
N TYR A 7 -13.67 -5.00 -0.15
CA TYR A 7 -13.97 -4.25 -1.37
C TYR A 7 -14.31 -5.23 -2.52
N PRO A 8 -15.45 -5.93 -2.45
CA PRO A 8 -15.83 -6.89 -3.48
C PRO A 8 -16.03 -6.20 -4.84
N GLY A 9 -15.32 -6.66 -5.87
CA GLY A 9 -15.44 -6.14 -7.25
C GLY A 9 -14.55 -4.94 -7.58
N GLU A 10 -13.71 -4.47 -6.65
CA GLU A 10 -12.87 -3.27 -6.80
C GLU A 10 -11.38 -3.57 -7.06
N HIS A 11 -11.08 -4.57 -7.89
CA HIS A 11 -9.69 -5.02 -8.09
C HIS A 11 -8.97 -4.40 -9.28
N SER A 12 -9.68 -3.72 -10.17
CA SER A 12 -9.16 -3.31 -11.48
C SER A 12 -9.24 -1.81 -11.74
N LYS A 13 -9.63 -1.02 -10.74
CA LYS A 13 -9.77 0.43 -10.85
C LYS A 13 -8.99 1.09 -9.75
N SER A 14 -8.38 2.24 -10.04
CA SER A 14 -7.60 3.08 -9.13
C SER A 14 -8.45 3.73 -8.04
N ASN A 15 -9.13 2.90 -7.25
CA ASN A 15 -10.08 3.28 -6.20
C ASN A 15 -9.54 2.95 -4.80
N LYS A 16 -10.36 3.16 -3.78
CA LYS A 16 -9.98 2.91 -2.38
C LYS A 16 -9.65 1.44 -2.10
N GLY A 17 -10.33 0.52 -2.76
CA GLY A 17 -10.02 -0.91 -2.69
C GLY A 17 -8.64 -1.25 -3.22
N ASN A 18 -8.23 -0.63 -4.34
CA ASN A 18 -6.89 -0.76 -4.87
C ASN A 18 -5.83 -0.17 -3.94
N ALA A 19 -6.07 1.04 -3.43
CA ALA A 19 -5.16 1.68 -2.48
C ALA A 19 -4.93 0.82 -1.23
N PHE A 20 -6.01 0.25 -0.68
CA PHE A 20 -5.94 -0.70 0.43
C PHE A 20 -5.10 -1.93 0.08
N ARG A 21 -5.29 -2.51 -1.11
CA ARG A 21 -4.54 -3.70 -1.56
C ARG A 21 -3.04 -3.45 -1.59
N HIS A 22 -2.60 -2.35 -2.22
CA HIS A 22 -1.19 -1.99 -2.35
C HIS A 22 -0.54 -1.73 -0.98
N ALA A 23 -1.23 -0.98 -0.11
CA ALA A 23 -0.75 -0.69 1.24
C ALA A 23 -0.66 -1.94 2.12
N VAL A 24 -1.70 -2.80 2.15
CA VAL A 24 -1.69 -4.04 2.92
C VAL A 24 -0.61 -4.99 2.43
N TRP A 25 -0.49 -5.17 1.11
CA TRP A 25 0.52 -6.08 0.56
C TRP A 25 1.93 -5.66 0.98
N ASN A 26 2.27 -4.37 0.87
CA ASN A 26 3.57 -3.86 1.29
C ASN A 26 3.81 -3.99 2.80
N ALA A 27 2.79 -3.68 3.62
CA ALA A 27 2.91 -3.77 5.07
C ALA A 27 3.12 -5.22 5.54
N LEU A 28 2.36 -6.16 4.96
CA LEU A 28 2.51 -7.59 5.24
C LEU A 28 3.84 -8.14 4.74
N LEU A 29 4.29 -7.74 3.54
CA LEU A 29 5.58 -8.16 3.00
C LEU A 29 6.74 -7.73 3.92
N CYS A 30 6.68 -6.52 4.49
CA CYS A 30 7.58 -6.09 5.55
C CYS A 30 7.52 -7.01 6.78
N SER A 31 6.32 -7.29 7.31
CA SER A 31 6.13 -8.17 8.48
C SER A 31 6.67 -9.58 8.28
N TYR A 32 6.42 -10.19 7.11
CA TYR A 32 6.96 -11.50 6.77
C TYR A 32 8.48 -11.49 6.60
N THR A 33 9.02 -10.43 5.99
CA THR A 33 10.46 -10.28 5.81
C THR A 33 11.18 -10.06 7.14
N LEU A 34 10.55 -9.34 8.09
CA LEU A 34 11.10 -9.11 9.41
C LEU A 34 11.32 -10.41 10.18
N LYS A 35 10.43 -11.40 10.02
CA LYS A 35 10.58 -12.72 10.65
C LYS A 35 11.92 -13.38 10.25
N ARG A 36 12.43 -13.10 9.05
CA ARG A 36 13.69 -13.63 8.51
C ARG A 36 14.88 -12.71 8.78
N THR A 37 14.76 -11.43 8.48
CA THR A 37 15.89 -10.49 8.53
C THR A 37 16.18 -9.95 9.93
N LYS A 38 15.18 -10.01 10.83
CA LYS A 38 15.21 -9.41 12.17
C LYS A 38 15.61 -7.93 12.17
N ASN A 39 15.43 -7.25 11.05
CA ASN A 39 15.80 -5.85 10.86
C ASN A 39 14.73 -5.11 10.07
N LYS A 40 14.20 -4.02 10.65
CA LYS A 40 13.07 -3.26 10.09
C LYS A 40 13.44 -2.63 8.73
N GLN A 41 14.61 -2.00 8.65
CA GLN A 41 15.08 -1.31 7.45
C GLN A 41 15.32 -2.30 6.30
N LYS A 42 15.98 -3.44 6.56
CA LYS A 42 16.16 -4.50 5.56
C LYS A 42 14.82 -5.06 5.07
N SER A 43 13.82 -5.14 5.95
CA SER A 43 12.49 -5.62 5.60
C SER A 43 11.76 -4.66 4.65
N VAL A 44 11.81 -3.36 4.94
CA VAL A 44 11.25 -2.30 4.10
C VAL A 44 11.95 -2.24 2.75
N PHE A 45 13.28 -2.34 2.74
CA PHE A 45 14.06 -2.33 1.51
C PHE A 45 13.77 -3.54 0.62
N TRP A 46 13.62 -4.72 1.21
CA TRP A 46 13.22 -5.92 0.47
C TRP A 46 11.81 -5.80 -0.09
N ALA A 47 10.85 -5.32 0.71
CA ALA A 47 9.48 -5.12 0.25
C ALA A 47 9.43 -4.16 -0.93
N GLN A 48 10.14 -3.03 -0.84
CA GLN A 48 10.26 -2.07 -1.93
C GLN A 48 10.84 -2.72 -3.19
N LYS A 49 11.96 -3.46 -3.11
CA LYS A 49 12.55 -4.11 -4.28
C LYS A 49 11.59 -5.05 -5.01
N VAL A 50 10.85 -5.85 -4.25
CA VAL A 50 9.88 -6.80 -4.81
C VAL A 50 8.74 -6.06 -5.48
N THR A 51 8.20 -5.03 -4.83
CA THR A 51 7.04 -4.29 -5.37
C THR A 51 7.43 -3.41 -6.54
N ASP A 52 8.59 -2.75 -6.50
CA ASP A 52 9.09 -1.93 -7.61
C ASP A 52 9.36 -2.79 -8.86
N LEU A 53 9.81 -4.04 -8.68
CA LEU A 53 9.94 -4.98 -9.79
C LEU A 53 8.57 -5.40 -10.35
N TYR A 54 7.59 -5.62 -9.47
CA TYR A 54 6.23 -5.97 -9.86
C TYR A 54 5.58 -4.83 -10.67
N GLU A 55 5.62 -3.59 -10.19
CA GLU A 55 5.04 -2.45 -10.91
C GLU A 55 5.70 -2.25 -12.29
N LYS A 56 7.03 -2.42 -12.40
CA LYS A 56 7.75 -2.31 -13.68
C LYS A 56 7.32 -3.31 -14.75
N VAL A 57 6.73 -4.43 -14.36
CA VAL A 57 6.22 -5.43 -15.31
C VAL A 57 4.70 -5.29 -15.53
N THR A 58 4.05 -4.31 -14.90
CA THR A 58 2.67 -3.92 -15.19
C THR A 58 2.63 -2.84 -16.27
N ASN A 59 1.63 -2.90 -17.16
CA ASN A 59 1.42 -1.87 -18.19
C ASN A 59 0.39 -0.84 -17.71
N ASN A 60 0.65 -0.19 -16.58
CA ASN A 60 -0.19 0.89 -16.06
C ASN A 60 0.09 2.22 -16.78
N ASN A 61 -0.86 3.15 -16.74
CA ASN A 61 -0.56 4.53 -17.13
C ASN A 61 0.21 5.25 -16.01
N GLU A 62 0.79 6.40 -16.34
CA GLU A 62 1.69 7.12 -15.44
C GLU A 62 1.04 7.47 -14.09
N LEU A 63 -0.19 8.00 -14.08
CA LEU A 63 -0.87 8.39 -12.84
C LEU A 63 -1.27 7.18 -11.98
N ASP A 64 -1.72 6.09 -12.60
CA ASP A 64 -2.05 4.84 -11.91
C ASP A 64 -0.79 4.23 -11.28
N GLU A 65 0.34 4.22 -12.01
CA GLU A 65 1.63 3.78 -11.49
C GLU A 65 2.06 4.63 -10.28
N GLN A 66 1.98 5.97 -10.37
CA GLN A 66 2.35 6.85 -9.26
C GLN A 66 1.45 6.65 -8.03
N MET A 67 0.15 6.39 -8.24
CA MET A 67 -0.77 6.05 -7.15
C MET A 67 -0.41 4.72 -6.49
N ASP A 68 -0.10 3.68 -7.27
CA ASP A 68 0.31 2.38 -6.77
C ASP A 68 1.64 2.47 -6.00
N LEU A 69 2.63 3.20 -6.53
CA LEU A 69 3.92 3.47 -5.88
C LEU A 69 3.75 4.21 -4.55
N GLN A 70 2.89 5.23 -4.50
CA GLN A 70 2.59 5.97 -3.26
C GLN A 70 1.93 5.05 -2.22
N ASN A 71 0.92 4.28 -2.62
CA ASN A 71 0.23 3.37 -1.70
C ASN A 71 1.15 2.24 -1.20
N ASN A 72 2.05 1.75 -2.06
CA ASN A 72 3.11 0.81 -1.69
C ASN A 72 4.02 1.43 -0.61
N ALA A 73 4.48 2.67 -0.82
CA ALA A 73 5.32 3.39 0.16
C ALA A 73 4.61 3.63 1.50
N VAL A 74 3.35 4.04 1.47
CA VAL A 74 2.51 4.25 2.65
C VAL A 74 2.30 2.95 3.43
N GLY A 75 2.09 1.82 2.75
CA GLY A 75 2.05 0.50 3.39
C GLY A 75 3.32 0.17 4.17
N ARG A 76 4.50 0.44 3.58
CA ARG A 76 5.80 0.27 4.26
C ARG A 76 5.98 1.24 5.42
N LEU A 77 5.47 2.47 5.30
CA LEU A 77 5.47 3.45 6.39
C LEU A 77 4.63 2.96 7.57
N TYR A 78 3.42 2.47 7.32
CA TYR A 78 2.51 1.98 8.34
C TYR A 78 3.08 0.79 9.11
N PHE A 79 3.79 -0.11 8.43
CA PHE A 79 4.47 -1.24 9.07
C PHE A 79 5.35 -0.82 10.27
N PHE A 80 6.07 0.31 10.21
CA PHE A 80 6.97 0.72 11.30
C PHE A 80 6.26 0.87 12.65
N ASN A 81 4.99 1.27 12.64
CA ASN A 81 4.18 1.48 13.84
C ASN A 81 3.58 0.17 14.41
N TYR A 82 3.72 -0.96 13.70
CA TYR A 82 3.07 -2.25 14.01
C TYR A 82 4.03 -3.44 14.07
N VAL A 83 5.35 -3.20 14.12
CA VAL A 83 6.40 -4.25 14.07
C VAL A 83 6.23 -5.38 15.11
N ASN A 84 5.64 -5.09 16.26
CA ASN A 84 5.43 -6.08 17.33
C ASN A 84 3.95 -6.30 17.67
N LYS A 85 3.06 -5.90 16.76
CA LYS A 85 1.61 -6.02 16.95
C LYS A 85 1.06 -7.19 16.12
N PRO A 86 -0.10 -7.74 16.49
CA PRO A 86 -0.81 -8.71 15.68
C PRO A 86 -1.02 -8.21 14.24
N GLU A 87 -0.96 -9.13 13.28
CA GLU A 87 -1.14 -8.82 11.86
C GLU A 87 -2.55 -8.24 11.60
N GLU A 88 -3.54 -8.72 12.33
CA GLU A 88 -4.93 -8.31 12.28
C GLU A 88 -5.10 -6.83 12.67
N GLU A 89 -4.33 -6.34 13.65
CA GLU A 89 -4.34 -4.92 14.04
C GLU A 89 -3.79 -4.03 12.93
N LEU A 90 -2.71 -4.46 12.26
CA LEU A 90 -2.15 -3.75 11.13
C LEU A 90 -3.13 -3.71 9.96
N VAL A 91 -3.76 -4.84 9.61
CA VAL A 91 -4.75 -4.90 8.53
C VAL A 91 -5.97 -4.03 8.85
N ALA A 92 -6.48 -4.09 10.08
CA ALA A 92 -7.61 -3.26 10.52
C ALA A 92 -7.26 -1.76 10.50
N PHE A 93 -6.04 -1.39 10.90
CA PHE A 93 -5.57 -0.02 10.81
C PHE A 93 -5.53 0.48 9.36
N ILE A 94 -4.96 -0.31 8.45
CA ILE A 94 -4.88 0.06 7.03
C ILE A 94 -6.29 0.15 6.42
N LEU A 95 -7.20 -0.75 6.79
CA LEU A 95 -8.60 -0.68 6.36
C LEU A 95 -9.31 0.60 6.82
N ASN A 96 -9.03 1.05 8.04
CA ASN A 96 -9.60 2.31 8.51
C ASN A 96 -8.97 3.52 7.80
N LYS A 97 -7.68 3.46 7.48
CA LYS A 97 -7.02 4.50 6.69
C LYS A 97 -7.51 4.55 5.23
N SER A 98 -7.92 3.42 4.63
CA SER A 98 -8.38 3.41 3.23
C SER A 98 -9.74 4.10 3.06
N LYS A 99 -10.57 4.12 4.11
CA LYS A 99 -11.85 4.86 4.12
C LYS A 99 -11.65 6.37 3.94
N VAL A 100 -10.57 6.89 4.52
CA VAL A 100 -10.16 8.30 4.46
C VAL A 100 -8.99 8.53 3.50
N ALA A 101 -8.79 7.63 2.52
CA ALA A 101 -7.83 7.86 1.44
C ALA A 101 -8.21 9.12 0.65
N GLU A 102 -7.21 9.77 0.08
CA GLU A 102 -7.35 11.08 -0.57
C GLU A 102 -7.53 10.90 -2.07
N LYS A 103 -8.49 11.63 -2.65
CA LYS A 103 -8.67 11.62 -4.11
C LYS A 103 -7.62 12.50 -4.76
N ILE A 104 -6.92 11.97 -5.74
CA ILE A 104 -5.94 12.70 -6.55
C ILE A 104 -6.42 12.79 -8.00
N SER A 105 -6.03 13.86 -8.68
CA SER A 105 -6.28 14.06 -10.12
C SER A 105 -4.98 14.25 -10.91
N THR A 106 -3.89 14.58 -10.22
CA THR A 106 -2.56 14.77 -10.80
C THR A 106 -1.47 14.22 -9.87
N GLU A 107 -0.28 13.99 -10.42
CA GLU A 107 0.89 13.57 -9.63
C GLU A 107 1.31 14.60 -8.58
N LYS A 108 1.01 15.88 -8.81
CA LYS A 108 1.35 16.95 -7.86
C LYS A 108 0.57 16.78 -6.56
N ASP A 109 -0.62 16.21 -6.61
CA ASP A 109 -1.49 15.98 -5.45
C ASP A 109 -0.88 14.96 -4.49
N ILE A 110 -0.07 14.01 -5.00
CA ILE A 110 0.62 13.00 -4.18
C ILE A 110 1.54 13.65 -3.14
N LYS A 111 2.19 14.77 -3.50
CA LYS A 111 3.10 15.50 -2.61
C LYS A 111 2.38 16.20 -1.45
N ILE A 112 1.07 16.43 -1.58
CA ILE A 112 0.24 17.01 -0.53
C ILE A 112 -0.03 15.97 0.58
N TYR A 113 0.00 14.68 0.22
CA TYR A 113 -0.44 13.57 1.07
C TYR A 113 0.65 12.52 1.31
N PRO A 114 1.82 12.88 1.85
CA PRO A 114 2.98 11.98 1.91
C PRO A 114 2.79 10.73 2.80
N ALA A 115 1.81 10.75 3.71
CA ALA A 115 1.53 9.66 4.64
C ALA A 115 0.10 9.08 4.52
N ASN A 116 -0.68 9.54 3.55
CA ASN A 116 -2.03 9.03 3.29
C ASN A 116 -2.04 8.18 2.03
N MET A 117 -2.90 7.16 2.02
CA MET A 117 -3.24 6.47 0.79
C MET A 117 -3.99 7.41 -0.15
N VAL A 118 -3.81 7.18 -1.45
CA VAL A 118 -4.39 7.98 -2.52
C VAL A 118 -5.16 7.12 -3.50
N TYR A 119 -6.16 7.71 -4.16
CA TYR A 119 -6.97 7.03 -5.19
C TYR A 119 -7.42 8.03 -6.28
N ILE A 120 -7.79 7.53 -7.46
CA ILE A 120 -8.14 8.35 -8.64
C ILE A 120 -9.64 8.27 -8.93
N VAL A 121 -10.21 7.07 -8.96
CA VAL A 121 -11.63 6.84 -9.30
C VAL A 121 -12.44 6.40 -8.09
N SER A 122 -13.69 6.85 -8.05
CA SER A 122 -14.60 6.66 -6.90
C SER A 122 -15.12 5.23 -6.82
#